data_AF-A0A7X5HXK0-F1
#
_entry.id   AF-A0A7X5HXK0-F1
#
_cell.length_a   1.000
_cell.length_b   1.000
_cell.length_c   1.000
_cell.angle_alpha   90.00
_cell.angle_beta   90.00
_cell.angle_gamma   90.00
#
_symmetry.space_group_name_H-M   'P 1'
#
loop_
_entity.id
_entity.type
_entity.pdbx_description
1 polymer ?
#
loop_
_entity_poly.entity_id
_entity_poly.type
_entity_poly.pdbx_seq_one_letter_code
_entity_poly.pdbx_strand_id
1 'polypeptide(L)'
;MEKHSNRLKRLLSALLAVMMIATPLVGYKVFAATTGTTYYVSTTGDDANTGTTATSALKTFKKALEKAVAGDTILAKGGTYSEKIVVSKSGTAGAPITIKNAPGETPVLDGTGMTPTWDGMVTIENKSNVTIEGFEIRNYKATKSSSVPMGISVYGAGANIQLLNNRIHAIENPTGNAHGIRVFGTNGSTPVSNIVVNGNHIYNCKLGQSEALVLNGNVDGFKVNYNVVHDNDNIGIDFIGYEGTAPANDNTRNGECVGNTVYNISSAGNPTYGGDACAGGIYVDGGMNILIDRNTVKNCDIGIEVATERGPMTRNITVTNNLVTDCKPQAGISFGSAGDSAGGGVEYLKVFGNTLYNNSASIQIQNADSSTNLIKGNIFRGGTAIEGKVGSNVFASNITADPLFANAAAGNFQLQAGSPAIDAGAEAIGSLDLAGNPRVSGARVDAGAFEHQQGTATPPQAVSVVLRNVPIAFDANTGIPFIDANARTQVPFRVVLEKYGCTVEWNATAKIAIARKDGIEVQVPIGKSYVLVNGTAKQNDTAALIKDGRTYIPIRVVLESFGAKVSWNPTTKTVIVD
;
A
#
# COMPACT_ATOMS: atom_id res chain seq x y z
N MET A 1 -38.42 -5.72 66.75
CA MET A 1 -38.82 -4.35 66.38
C MET A 1 -37.58 -3.49 66.28
N GLU A 2 -37.50 -2.68 65.23
CA GLU A 2 -36.48 -1.67 64.94
C GLU A 2 -35.01 -2.11 64.77
N LYS A 3 -34.70 -2.61 63.57
CA LYS A 3 -33.36 -2.49 62.97
C LYS A 3 -33.47 -2.25 61.46
N HIS A 4 -34.15 -1.15 61.11
CA HIS A 4 -34.00 -0.47 59.83
C HIS A 4 -33.83 1.03 60.15
N SER A 5 -32.99 1.72 59.38
CA SER A 5 -32.61 3.14 59.51
C SER A 5 -31.45 3.44 60.49
N ASN A 6 -30.21 3.29 60.02
CA ASN A 6 -29.08 4.19 60.34
C ASN A 6 -27.80 3.85 59.54
N ARG A 7 -27.90 3.82 58.21
CA ARG A 7 -26.74 3.87 57.30
C ARG A 7 -26.91 4.92 56.18
N LEU A 8 -27.60 6.03 56.47
CA LEU A 8 -27.84 7.13 55.51
C LEU A 8 -27.48 8.53 56.03
N LYS A 9 -26.68 8.66 57.11
CA LYS A 9 -26.23 9.98 57.59
C LYS A 9 -24.82 9.93 58.16
N ARG A 10 -23.82 10.00 57.27
CA ARG A 10 -22.50 10.63 57.49
C ARG A 10 -21.75 10.64 56.16
N LEU A 11 -21.17 11.81 55.85
CA LEU A 11 -20.43 12.20 54.63
C LEU A 11 -21.27 12.76 53.47
N LEU A 12 -21.94 13.87 53.78
CA LEU A 12 -22.32 14.89 52.82
C LEU A 12 -21.27 16.02 52.90
N SER A 13 -20.09 15.83 52.28
CA SER A 13 -19.09 16.88 52.01
C SER A 13 -17.80 16.27 51.43
N ALA A 14 -17.85 15.85 50.17
CA ALA A 14 -16.64 15.75 49.35
C ALA A 14 -17.02 16.19 47.94
N LEU A 15 -16.65 17.44 47.66
CA LEU A 15 -16.63 18.04 46.34
C LEU A 15 -16.07 17.01 45.34
N LEU A 16 -16.80 16.78 44.26
CA LEU A 16 -16.32 16.05 43.11
C LEU A 16 -15.16 16.86 42.51
N ALA A 17 -13.95 16.65 43.02
CA ALA A 17 -12.74 17.05 42.34
C ALA A 17 -12.64 16.14 41.11
N VAL A 18 -13.27 16.58 40.02
CA VAL A 18 -12.83 16.19 38.69
C VAL A 18 -11.38 16.64 38.63
N MET A 19 -10.47 15.71 38.91
CA MET A 19 -9.07 15.88 38.60
C MET A 19 -9.03 15.91 37.06
N MET A 20 -9.23 17.10 36.50
CA MET A 20 -8.76 17.40 35.17
C MET A 20 -7.28 17.09 35.22
N ILE A 21 -6.92 15.90 34.74
CA ILE A 21 -5.59 15.70 34.20
C ILE A 21 -5.56 16.71 33.05
N ALA A 22 -5.09 17.91 33.35
CA ALA A 22 -4.53 18.79 32.34
C ALA A 22 -3.35 18.01 31.79
N THR A 23 -3.64 17.12 30.83
CA THR A 23 -2.65 16.75 29.84
C THR A 23 -2.11 18.09 29.37
N PRO A 24 -0.80 18.38 29.53
CA PRO A 24 -0.27 19.54 28.87
C PRO A 24 -0.69 19.36 27.42
N LEU A 25 -1.52 20.29 26.93
CA LEU A 25 -1.72 20.44 25.51
C LEU A 25 -0.28 20.60 25.03
N VAL A 26 0.31 19.53 24.50
CA VAL A 26 1.52 19.65 23.71
C VAL A 26 1.04 20.59 22.63
N GLY A 27 1.38 21.86 22.80
CA GLY A 27 1.17 22.84 21.77
C GLY A 27 1.93 22.24 20.61
N TYR A 28 1.20 21.64 19.68
CA TYR A 28 1.73 21.41 18.36
C TYR A 28 2.12 22.82 17.94
N LYS A 29 3.43 23.11 18.00
CA LYS A 29 3.96 24.13 17.15
C LYS A 29 3.55 23.66 15.77
N VAL A 30 2.51 24.29 15.24
CA VAL A 30 2.28 24.31 13.80
C VAL A 30 3.53 25.02 13.29
N PHE A 31 4.56 24.23 13.02
CA PHE A 31 5.67 24.72 12.23
C PHE A 31 5.04 25.07 10.90
N ALA A 32 5.05 26.35 10.55
CA ALA A 32 4.75 26.75 9.19
C ALA A 32 5.64 25.88 8.30
N ALA A 33 5.03 25.14 7.37
CA ALA A 33 5.79 24.49 6.32
C ALA A 33 6.57 25.59 5.62
N THR A 34 7.88 25.67 5.86
CA THR A 34 8.74 26.54 5.09
C THR A 34 8.69 25.99 3.68
N THR A 35 7.94 26.63 2.80
CA THR A 35 7.90 26.29 1.38
C THR A 35 9.30 26.47 0.83
N GLY A 36 10.03 25.37 0.63
CA GLY A 36 11.30 25.41 -0.07
C GLY A 36 11.11 25.86 -1.51
N THR A 37 12.23 26.12 -2.18
CA THR A 37 12.23 26.49 -3.59
C THR A 37 11.68 25.31 -4.41
N THR A 38 10.85 25.62 -5.40
CA THR A 38 10.44 24.64 -6.41
C THR A 38 11.33 24.77 -7.64
N TYR A 39 12.01 23.69 -8.00
CA TYR A 39 12.77 23.56 -9.24
C TYR A 39 11.99 22.73 -10.25
N TYR A 40 11.97 23.15 -11.51
CA TYR A 40 11.36 22.44 -12.62
C TYR A 40 12.44 21.76 -13.45
N VAL A 41 12.21 20.50 -13.81
CA VAL A 41 13.06 19.72 -14.73
C VAL A 41 12.25 19.36 -15.98
N SER A 42 12.83 19.54 -17.16
CA SER A 42 12.18 19.26 -18.45
C SER A 42 13.19 18.79 -19.49
N THR A 43 12.81 17.83 -20.33
CA THR A 43 13.63 17.36 -21.45
C THR A 43 14.00 18.44 -22.46
N THR A 44 13.19 19.51 -22.55
CA THR A 44 13.43 20.70 -23.39
C THR A 44 14.01 21.88 -22.61
N GLY A 45 14.38 21.69 -21.34
CA GLY A 45 14.98 22.71 -20.49
C GLY A 45 16.46 22.98 -20.81
N ASP A 46 17.08 23.86 -20.03
CA ASP A 46 18.51 24.20 -20.10
C ASP A 46 19.09 24.28 -18.68
N ASP A 47 20.23 23.63 -18.45
CA ASP A 47 20.91 23.63 -17.14
C ASP A 47 21.57 24.97 -16.79
N ALA A 48 21.65 25.90 -17.75
CA ALA A 48 21.97 27.30 -17.51
C ALA A 48 20.81 28.08 -16.86
N ASN A 49 19.57 27.56 -16.91
CA ASN A 49 18.42 28.24 -16.34
C ASN A 49 18.44 28.26 -14.80
N THR A 50 17.60 29.13 -14.22
CA THR A 50 17.40 29.16 -12.77
C THR A 50 16.77 27.86 -12.25
N GLY A 51 15.85 27.28 -13.03
CA GLY A 51 15.00 26.16 -12.64
C GLY A 51 13.74 26.58 -11.89
N THR A 52 13.54 27.85 -11.54
CA THR A 52 12.51 28.27 -10.57
C THR A 52 11.12 28.51 -11.17
N THR A 53 10.97 28.37 -12.49
CA THR A 53 9.68 28.46 -13.18
C THR A 53 9.59 27.38 -14.26
N ALA A 54 8.39 27.04 -14.70
CA ALA A 54 8.20 26.05 -15.76
C ALA A 54 8.87 26.45 -17.10
N THR A 55 8.92 27.75 -17.41
CA THR A 55 9.57 28.28 -18.62
C THR A 55 11.09 28.39 -18.49
N SER A 56 11.61 28.42 -17.26
CA SER A 56 13.04 28.40 -16.97
C SER A 56 13.47 27.06 -16.36
N ALA A 57 12.88 25.95 -16.83
CA ALA A 57 13.18 24.62 -16.32
C ALA A 57 14.64 24.23 -16.60
N LEU A 58 15.23 23.49 -15.65
CA LEU A 58 16.50 22.82 -15.81
C LEU A 58 16.34 21.64 -16.77
N LYS A 59 17.41 21.27 -17.46
CA LYS A 59 17.40 20.13 -18.37
C LYS A 59 17.51 18.81 -17.63
N THR A 60 18.32 18.78 -16.56
CA THR A 60 18.70 17.54 -15.88
C THR A 60 18.29 17.47 -14.42
N PHE A 61 18.00 16.26 -13.95
CA PHE A 61 17.81 15.99 -12.52
C PHE A 61 19.09 16.24 -11.73
N LYS A 62 20.24 15.91 -12.30
CA LYS A 62 21.55 16.21 -11.70
C LYS A 62 21.65 17.69 -11.33
N LYS A 63 21.31 18.60 -12.26
CA LYS A 63 21.43 20.04 -12.00
C LYS A 63 20.44 20.54 -10.95
N ALA A 64 19.23 20.00 -10.94
CA ALA A 64 18.23 20.33 -9.93
C ALA A 64 18.67 19.87 -8.53
N LEU A 65 19.24 18.67 -8.41
CA LEU A 65 19.76 18.14 -7.13
C LEU A 65 21.00 18.87 -6.62
N GLU A 66 21.86 19.37 -7.51
CA GLU A 66 22.96 20.27 -7.12
C GLU A 66 22.44 21.55 -6.43
N LYS A 67 21.32 22.09 -6.90
CA LYS A 67 20.69 23.31 -6.38
C LYS A 67 19.85 23.06 -5.13
N ALA A 68 19.13 21.94 -5.08
CA ALA A 68 18.18 21.65 -4.01
C ALA A 68 18.84 21.61 -2.63
N VAL A 69 18.11 22.08 -1.62
CA VAL A 69 18.40 21.94 -0.19
C VAL A 69 17.16 21.40 0.55
N ALA A 70 17.29 21.12 1.85
CA ALA A 70 16.19 20.61 2.66
C ALA A 70 14.92 21.49 2.55
N GLY A 71 13.78 20.87 2.28
CA GLY A 71 12.49 21.53 2.08
C GLY A 71 12.15 21.84 0.62
N ASP A 72 13.13 21.77 -0.29
CA ASP A 72 12.90 22.06 -1.71
C ASP A 72 12.14 20.93 -2.42
N THR A 73 11.45 21.30 -3.49
CA THR A 73 10.75 20.37 -4.38
C THR A 73 11.31 20.44 -5.79
N ILE A 74 11.55 19.29 -6.41
CA ILE A 74 11.90 19.14 -7.82
C ILE A 74 10.68 18.57 -8.55
N LEU A 75 10.04 19.39 -9.40
CA LEU A 75 8.92 19.01 -10.25
C LEU A 75 9.40 18.60 -11.65
N ALA A 76 9.22 17.34 -11.98
CA ALA A 76 9.58 16.77 -13.27
C ALA A 76 8.42 16.89 -14.27
N LYS A 77 8.62 17.63 -15.36
CA LYS A 77 7.68 17.68 -16.47
C LYS A 77 7.64 16.33 -17.20
N GLY A 78 6.53 16.06 -17.87
CA GLY A 78 6.35 14.91 -18.74
C GLY A 78 7.39 14.89 -19.85
N GLY A 79 7.87 13.70 -20.14
CA GLY A 79 8.96 13.49 -21.08
C GLY A 79 9.77 12.25 -20.72
N THR A 80 10.61 11.81 -21.65
CA THR A 80 11.51 10.68 -21.46
C THR A 80 12.92 11.18 -21.17
N TYR A 81 13.43 10.82 -20.00
CA TYR A 81 14.74 11.21 -19.50
C TYR A 81 15.67 10.00 -19.56
N SER A 82 16.73 10.12 -20.36
CA SER A 82 17.83 9.16 -20.40
C SER A 82 18.94 9.57 -19.43
N GLU A 83 18.58 9.75 -18.16
CA GLU A 83 19.51 9.99 -17.06
C GLU A 83 19.06 9.25 -15.79
N LYS A 84 19.94 9.19 -14.78
CA LYS A 84 19.64 8.66 -13.45
C LYS A 84 19.36 9.78 -12.45
N ILE A 85 18.55 9.50 -11.45
CA ILE A 85 18.38 10.35 -10.27
C ILE A 85 19.28 9.82 -9.16
N VAL A 86 20.34 10.56 -8.82
CA VAL A 86 21.25 10.20 -7.71
C VAL A 86 21.15 11.26 -6.62
N VAL A 87 20.48 10.93 -5.52
CA VAL A 87 20.21 11.89 -4.44
C VAL A 87 21.48 12.19 -3.65
N SER A 88 21.97 13.42 -3.78
CA SER A 88 23.24 13.85 -3.20
C SER A 88 23.13 14.50 -1.81
N LYS A 89 21.93 14.94 -1.41
CA LYS A 89 21.68 15.66 -0.15
C LYS A 89 20.45 15.10 0.58
N SER A 90 20.48 15.18 1.90
CA SER A 90 19.34 14.84 2.76
C SER A 90 18.43 16.06 2.94
N GLY A 91 17.14 15.83 3.12
CA GLY A 91 16.27 16.79 3.77
C GLY A 91 16.45 16.77 5.30
N THR A 92 15.61 17.51 6.01
CA THR A 92 15.49 17.44 7.47
C THR A 92 14.09 16.98 7.89
N ALA A 93 13.93 16.61 9.17
CA ALA A 93 12.62 16.29 9.70
C ALA A 93 11.66 17.48 9.52
N GLY A 94 10.52 17.26 8.86
CA GLY A 94 9.56 18.32 8.52
C GLY A 94 9.89 19.15 7.28
N ALA A 95 11.07 18.99 6.68
CA ALA A 95 11.47 19.64 5.43
C ALA A 95 12.24 18.65 4.53
N PRO A 96 11.54 17.64 3.96
CA PRO A 96 12.15 16.67 3.07
C PRO A 96 12.57 17.32 1.74
N ILE A 97 13.55 16.73 1.06
CA ILE A 97 13.74 16.99 -0.37
C ILE A 97 12.74 16.13 -1.14
N THR A 98 11.87 16.75 -1.92
CA THR A 98 10.82 16.05 -2.67
C THR A 98 11.12 16.08 -4.15
N ILE A 99 11.19 14.92 -4.79
CA ILE A 99 11.36 14.80 -6.24
C ILE A 99 10.10 14.11 -6.76
N LYS A 100 9.29 14.82 -7.54
CA LYS A 100 7.99 14.32 -7.97
C LYS A 100 7.60 14.76 -9.37
N ASN A 101 6.63 14.08 -9.97
CA ASN A 101 6.02 14.53 -11.20
C ASN A 101 5.31 15.89 -11.06
N ALA A 102 5.36 16.68 -12.12
CA ALA A 102 4.51 17.86 -12.25
C ALA A 102 3.02 17.41 -12.31
N PRO A 103 2.07 18.20 -11.77
CA PRO A 103 0.67 17.80 -11.70
C PRO A 103 0.09 17.38 -13.05
N GLY A 104 -0.45 16.16 -13.12
CA GLY A 104 -1.04 15.60 -14.35
C GLY A 104 -0.04 15.15 -15.42
N GLU A 105 1.27 15.32 -15.18
CA GLU A 105 2.32 14.92 -16.10
C GLU A 105 2.94 13.58 -15.66
N THR A 106 3.53 12.85 -16.62
CA THR A 106 4.21 11.56 -16.39
C THR A 106 5.66 11.66 -16.86
N PRO A 107 6.62 11.93 -15.95
CA PRO A 107 8.04 11.82 -16.26
C PRO A 107 8.45 10.34 -16.33
N VAL A 108 9.22 9.99 -17.37
CA VAL A 108 9.71 8.63 -17.61
C VAL A 108 11.22 8.60 -17.49
N LEU A 109 11.77 7.86 -16.54
CA LEU A 109 13.18 7.49 -16.51
C LEU A 109 13.37 6.22 -17.35
N ASP A 110 14.09 6.34 -18.47
CA ASP A 110 14.25 5.24 -19.43
C ASP A 110 15.72 4.81 -19.51
N GLY A 111 15.98 3.59 -19.07
CA GLY A 111 17.31 2.99 -19.03
C GLY A 111 17.80 2.43 -20.37
N THR A 112 17.05 2.58 -21.46
CA THR A 112 17.42 2.04 -22.78
C THR A 112 18.81 2.53 -23.20
N GLY A 113 19.69 1.58 -23.54
CA GLY A 113 21.08 1.87 -23.93
C GLY A 113 22.03 2.16 -22.76
N MET A 114 21.53 2.21 -21.52
CA MET A 114 22.38 2.31 -20.34
C MET A 114 22.93 0.95 -19.94
N THR A 115 24.17 0.92 -19.47
CA THR A 115 24.77 -0.26 -18.85
C THR A 115 24.51 -0.24 -17.34
N PRO A 116 23.89 -1.29 -16.77
CA PRO A 116 23.67 -1.30 -15.34
C PRO A 116 24.96 -1.30 -14.52
N THR A 117 25.04 -0.37 -13.58
CA THR A 117 26.08 -0.25 -12.55
C THR A 117 25.48 -0.62 -11.19
N TRP A 118 26.25 -0.45 -10.10
CA TRP A 118 25.73 -0.64 -8.74
C TRP A 118 24.62 0.36 -8.36
N ASP A 119 24.47 1.45 -9.12
CA ASP A 119 23.39 2.43 -8.93
C ASP A 119 22.13 2.01 -9.70
N GLY A 120 20.97 2.22 -9.07
CA GLY A 120 19.67 2.13 -9.73
C GLY A 120 19.39 3.32 -10.65
N MET A 121 18.25 3.30 -11.35
CA MET A 121 17.74 4.47 -12.08
C MET A 121 17.43 5.63 -11.12
N VAL A 122 17.01 5.30 -9.90
CA VAL A 122 16.97 6.20 -8.75
C VAL A 122 17.85 5.62 -7.64
N THR A 123 18.74 6.43 -7.07
CA THR A 123 19.66 6.00 -5.99
C THR A 123 19.61 6.96 -4.80
N ILE A 124 19.42 6.39 -3.61
CA ILE A 124 19.44 7.08 -2.32
C ILE A 124 20.44 6.35 -1.40
N GLU A 125 21.69 6.78 -1.45
CA GLU A 125 22.76 6.22 -0.61
C GLU A 125 23.05 7.13 0.58
N ASN A 126 22.94 6.61 1.81
CA ASN A 126 23.31 7.35 3.01
C ASN A 126 22.60 8.72 3.13
N LYS A 127 21.30 8.77 2.82
CA LYS A 127 20.47 9.99 2.87
C LYS A 127 19.20 9.78 3.67
N SER A 128 18.58 10.88 4.09
CA SER A 128 17.37 10.88 4.91
C SER A 128 16.41 11.99 4.49
N ASN A 129 15.12 11.83 4.83
CA ASN A 129 14.06 12.80 4.54
C ASN A 129 13.96 13.11 3.04
N VAL A 130 13.73 12.07 2.24
CA VAL A 130 13.66 12.15 0.78
C VAL A 130 12.35 11.53 0.30
N THR A 131 11.68 12.16 -0.65
CA THR A 131 10.48 11.61 -1.31
C THR A 131 10.72 11.47 -2.80
N ILE A 132 10.43 10.30 -3.36
CA ILE A 132 10.40 10.00 -4.81
C ILE A 132 8.95 9.65 -5.18
N GLU A 133 8.32 10.45 -6.02
CA GLU A 133 6.89 10.29 -6.31
C GLU A 133 6.52 10.40 -7.79
N GLY A 134 5.69 9.47 -8.28
CA GLY A 134 4.96 9.62 -9.53
C GLY A 134 5.77 9.43 -10.81
N PHE A 135 6.91 8.74 -10.74
CA PHE A 135 7.73 8.43 -11.92
C PHE A 135 7.31 7.12 -12.58
N GLU A 136 7.42 7.06 -13.91
CA GLU A 136 7.60 5.79 -14.60
C GLU A 136 9.10 5.50 -14.72
N ILE A 137 9.54 4.30 -14.37
CA ILE A 137 10.94 3.87 -14.41
C ILE A 137 11.00 2.56 -15.18
N ARG A 138 11.76 2.51 -16.27
CA ARG A 138 11.72 1.36 -17.17
C ARG A 138 12.99 1.08 -17.94
N ASN A 139 13.01 -0.10 -18.58
CA ASN A 139 13.98 -0.51 -19.60
C ASN A 139 15.44 -0.47 -19.11
N TYR A 140 15.68 -0.73 -17.82
CA TYR A 140 17.03 -0.83 -17.28
C TYR A 140 17.43 -2.30 -17.22
N LYS A 141 18.15 -2.75 -18.25
CA LYS A 141 18.36 -4.18 -18.52
C LYS A 141 19.85 -4.50 -18.56
N ALA A 142 20.24 -5.61 -17.94
CA ALA A 142 21.62 -6.09 -17.95
C ALA A 142 21.87 -7.04 -19.13
N THR A 143 23.07 -6.97 -19.68
CA THR A 143 23.60 -7.95 -20.65
C THR A 143 24.61 -8.91 -20.04
N LYS A 144 25.01 -8.67 -18.78
CA LYS A 144 25.96 -9.50 -18.01
C LYS A 144 25.25 -10.00 -16.76
N SER A 145 25.44 -11.27 -16.42
CA SER A 145 24.89 -11.87 -15.19
C SER A 145 25.36 -11.16 -13.92
N SER A 146 26.57 -10.60 -13.90
CA SER A 146 27.14 -9.88 -12.76
C SER A 146 26.59 -8.48 -12.52
N SER A 147 25.84 -7.91 -13.47
CA SER A 147 25.24 -6.58 -13.33
C SER A 147 23.90 -6.66 -12.62
N VAL A 148 23.56 -5.69 -11.77
CA VAL A 148 22.29 -5.71 -11.02
C VAL A 148 21.46 -4.48 -11.37
N PRO A 149 20.61 -4.53 -12.41
CA PRO A 149 19.74 -3.41 -12.70
C PRO A 149 18.68 -3.25 -11.60
N MET A 150 18.49 -2.01 -11.17
CA MET A 150 17.56 -1.64 -10.12
C MET A 150 16.74 -0.43 -10.56
N GLY A 151 15.42 -0.48 -10.40
CA GLY A 151 14.56 0.69 -10.62
C GLY A 151 14.86 1.78 -9.58
N ILE A 152 14.61 1.48 -8.31
CA ILE A 152 14.94 2.33 -7.16
C ILE A 152 15.84 1.57 -6.20
N SER A 153 16.99 2.15 -5.83
CA SER A 153 17.95 1.59 -4.88
C SER A 153 18.14 2.54 -3.69
N VAL A 154 17.81 2.08 -2.49
CA VAL A 154 18.11 2.74 -1.22
C VAL A 154 19.11 1.87 -0.48
N TYR A 155 20.26 2.42 -0.07
CA TYR A 155 21.21 1.63 0.71
C TYR A 155 22.10 2.45 1.64
N GLY A 156 22.81 1.75 2.54
CA GLY A 156 23.66 2.35 3.56
C GLY A 156 22.92 2.52 4.89
N ALA A 157 22.86 3.74 5.39
CA ALA A 157 22.10 4.15 6.57
C ALA A 157 21.21 5.37 6.26
N GLY A 158 20.07 5.52 6.93
CA GLY A 158 19.22 6.68 6.68
C GLY A 158 17.85 6.57 7.34
N ALA A 159 17.05 7.63 7.27
CA ALA A 159 15.72 7.64 7.83
C ALA A 159 14.71 8.42 6.98
N ASN A 160 13.43 8.09 7.11
CA ASN A 160 12.30 8.86 6.57
C ASN A 160 12.36 8.99 5.03
N ILE A 161 12.43 7.85 4.34
CA ILE A 161 12.41 7.80 2.88
C ILE A 161 11.03 7.36 2.41
N GLN A 162 10.47 8.07 1.44
CA GLN A 162 9.15 7.81 0.87
C GLN A 162 9.27 7.52 -0.62
N LEU A 163 8.82 6.33 -1.04
CA LEU A 163 8.74 5.90 -2.43
C LEU A 163 7.26 5.76 -2.77
N LEU A 164 6.70 6.70 -3.51
CA LEU A 164 5.25 6.90 -3.62
C LEU A 164 4.78 6.84 -5.08
N ASN A 165 3.76 6.05 -5.38
CA ASN A 165 3.03 6.11 -6.65
C ASN A 165 3.90 5.99 -7.92
N ASN A 166 5.02 5.26 -7.85
CA ASN A 166 5.89 5.04 -9.00
C ASN A 166 5.45 3.80 -9.79
N ARG A 167 5.64 3.81 -11.11
CA ARG A 167 5.43 2.67 -12.01
C ARG A 167 6.77 2.14 -12.47
N ILE A 168 7.13 0.92 -12.09
CA ILE A 168 8.47 0.35 -12.31
C ILE A 168 8.31 -0.96 -13.09
N HIS A 169 8.93 -1.06 -14.26
CA HIS A 169 8.77 -2.24 -15.11
C HIS A 169 9.95 -2.47 -16.05
N ALA A 170 10.04 -3.67 -16.64
CA ALA A 170 11.11 -4.02 -17.58
C ALA A 170 12.52 -3.76 -16.99
N ILE A 171 12.69 -4.08 -15.71
CA ILE A 171 13.99 -4.15 -15.03
C ILE A 171 14.43 -5.61 -15.08
N GLU A 172 15.54 -5.89 -15.77
CA GLU A 172 15.80 -7.25 -16.26
C GLU A 172 17.25 -7.69 -16.15
N ASN A 173 17.47 -8.84 -15.50
CA ASN A 173 18.64 -9.68 -15.63
C ASN A 173 18.23 -11.16 -15.42
N PRO A 174 17.77 -11.86 -16.48
CA PRO A 174 17.18 -13.20 -16.37
C PRO A 174 18.16 -14.30 -15.92
N THR A 175 19.47 -14.03 -15.93
CA THR A 175 20.53 -14.99 -15.55
C THR A 175 21.39 -14.46 -14.39
N GLY A 176 20.90 -13.47 -13.66
CA GLY A 176 21.62 -12.83 -12.56
C GLY A 176 20.64 -12.26 -11.54
N ASN A 177 20.80 -10.99 -11.18
CA ASN A 177 19.95 -10.33 -10.19
C ASN A 177 19.39 -9.04 -10.76
N ALA A 178 18.14 -8.71 -10.47
CA ALA A 178 17.54 -7.41 -10.75
C ALA A 178 16.43 -7.12 -9.73
N HIS A 179 16.15 -5.84 -9.49
CA HIS A 179 15.10 -5.42 -8.55
C HIS A 179 14.26 -4.27 -9.10
N GLY A 180 12.95 -4.29 -8.85
CA GLY A 180 12.12 -3.11 -9.06
C GLY A 180 12.47 -2.03 -8.03
N ILE A 181 12.27 -2.34 -6.75
CA ILE A 181 12.66 -1.51 -5.61
C ILE A 181 13.53 -2.35 -4.66
N ARG A 182 14.68 -1.81 -4.28
CA ARG A 182 15.60 -2.41 -3.32
C ARG A 182 15.89 -1.43 -2.18
N VAL A 183 15.76 -1.89 -0.94
CA VAL A 183 16.10 -1.13 0.27
C VAL A 183 17.02 -1.95 1.16
N PHE A 184 18.32 -1.69 1.13
CA PHE A 184 19.32 -2.48 1.84
C PHE A 184 20.00 -1.67 2.95
N GLY A 185 19.70 -1.99 4.21
CA GLY A 185 20.44 -1.45 5.34
C GLY A 185 21.80 -2.13 5.45
N THR A 186 22.86 -1.50 4.95
CA THR A 186 24.21 -2.13 4.89
C THR A 186 25.15 -1.67 6.01
N ASN A 187 24.69 -0.73 6.85
CA ASN A 187 25.46 -0.23 7.98
C ASN A 187 25.09 -0.98 9.28
N GLY A 188 26.09 -1.50 10.02
CA GLY A 188 25.84 -2.28 11.24
C GLY A 188 25.43 -1.46 12.48
N SER A 189 25.67 -0.15 12.48
CA SER A 189 25.42 0.72 13.64
C SER A 189 24.16 1.57 13.49
N THR A 190 23.84 2.00 12.27
CA THR A 190 22.69 2.88 11.99
C THR A 190 21.81 2.22 10.93
N PRO A 191 20.52 1.96 11.20
CA PRO A 191 19.65 1.32 10.24
C PRO A 191 19.27 2.26 9.09
N VAL A 192 18.72 1.67 8.04
CA VAL A 192 17.76 2.35 7.16
C VAL A 192 16.39 2.26 7.84
N SER A 193 15.77 3.38 8.18
CA SER A 193 14.60 3.41 9.07
C SER A 193 13.46 4.31 8.59
N ASN A 194 12.25 4.05 9.11
CA ASN A 194 11.03 4.77 8.77
C ASN A 194 10.82 4.88 7.24
N ILE A 195 10.86 3.73 6.56
CA ILE A 195 10.69 3.65 5.11
C ILE A 195 9.21 3.51 4.78
N VAL A 196 8.73 4.27 3.81
CA VAL A 196 7.37 4.15 3.28
C VAL A 196 7.46 3.84 1.79
N VAL A 197 7.02 2.65 1.41
CA VAL A 197 6.84 2.23 0.01
C VAL A 197 5.34 2.09 -0.21
N ASN A 198 4.72 3.08 -0.84
CA ASN A 198 3.27 3.17 -0.90
C ASN A 198 2.73 3.47 -2.29
N GLY A 199 1.71 2.72 -2.73
CA GLY A 199 1.01 3.01 -3.99
C GLY A 199 1.83 2.74 -5.25
N ASN A 200 2.99 2.10 -5.14
CA ASN A 200 3.83 1.80 -6.29
C ASN A 200 3.28 0.61 -7.07
N HIS A 201 3.60 0.56 -8.35
CA HIS A 201 3.18 -0.48 -9.27
C HIS A 201 4.42 -1.10 -9.93
N ILE A 202 4.74 -2.34 -9.59
CA ILE A 202 5.95 -3.05 -10.05
C ILE A 202 5.54 -4.27 -10.86
N TYR A 203 5.93 -4.31 -12.14
CA TYR A 203 5.46 -5.37 -13.02
C TYR A 203 6.37 -5.66 -14.20
N ASN A 204 6.22 -6.84 -14.83
CA ASN A 204 6.99 -7.24 -16.01
C ASN A 204 8.51 -7.15 -15.81
N CYS A 205 9.02 -7.46 -14.62
CA CYS A 205 10.46 -7.55 -14.37
C CYS A 205 10.98 -8.98 -14.61
N LYS A 206 12.26 -9.07 -14.96
CA LYS A 206 13.02 -10.33 -15.06
C LYS A 206 14.12 -10.34 -14.02
N LEU A 207 13.80 -10.83 -12.83
CA LEU A 207 14.53 -10.62 -11.60
C LEU A 207 15.69 -11.59 -11.42
N GLY A 208 15.71 -12.69 -12.18
CA GLY A 208 16.70 -13.75 -12.01
C GLY A 208 16.60 -14.34 -10.61
N GLN A 209 17.63 -14.22 -9.78
CA GLN A 209 17.68 -14.76 -8.41
C GLN A 209 17.16 -13.80 -7.33
N SER A 210 16.57 -12.68 -7.71
CA SER A 210 16.18 -11.57 -6.82
C SER A 210 14.68 -11.31 -6.81
N GLU A 211 14.25 -10.26 -6.12
CA GLU A 211 12.85 -9.95 -5.82
C GLU A 211 12.42 -8.59 -6.40
N ALA A 212 11.11 -8.42 -6.64
CA ALA A 212 10.58 -7.21 -7.27
C ALA A 212 10.63 -6.01 -6.31
N LEU A 213 10.25 -6.21 -5.05
CA LEU A 213 10.31 -5.23 -3.96
C LEU A 213 10.92 -5.88 -2.74
N VAL A 214 12.11 -5.44 -2.33
CA VAL A 214 12.86 -6.06 -1.24
C VAL A 214 13.37 -5.07 -0.22
N LEU A 215 13.22 -5.41 1.06
CA LEU A 215 13.92 -4.81 2.18
C LEU A 215 14.87 -5.87 2.77
N ASN A 216 16.15 -5.54 2.94
CA ASN A 216 17.17 -6.49 3.42
C ASN A 216 18.18 -5.81 4.37
N GLY A 217 18.71 -6.56 5.32
CA GLY A 217 19.76 -6.16 6.23
C GLY A 217 19.27 -5.29 7.38
N ASN A 218 20.07 -4.32 7.83
CA ASN A 218 19.72 -3.47 8.97
C ASN A 218 18.66 -2.42 8.62
N VAL A 219 17.43 -2.89 8.44
CA VAL A 219 16.23 -2.09 8.16
C VAL A 219 15.29 -2.16 9.35
N ASP A 220 14.88 -1.01 9.89
CA ASP A 220 14.10 -0.92 11.13
C ASP A 220 12.98 0.11 11.02
N GLY A 221 11.72 -0.32 11.10
CA GLY A 221 10.60 0.58 10.92
C GLY A 221 10.28 0.79 9.44
N PHE A 222 9.25 0.12 8.94
CA PHE A 222 8.83 0.28 7.55
C PHE A 222 7.32 0.10 7.33
N LYS A 223 6.85 0.62 6.21
CA LYS A 223 5.49 0.49 5.70
C LYS A 223 5.55 0.17 4.20
N VAL A 224 5.16 -1.05 3.83
CA VAL A 224 5.01 -1.47 2.43
C VAL A 224 3.52 -1.63 2.17
N ASN A 225 2.85 -0.55 1.76
CA ASN A 225 1.39 -0.51 1.78
C ASN A 225 0.79 -0.14 0.42
N TYR A 226 -0.35 -0.75 0.09
CA TYR A 226 -1.14 -0.38 -1.09
C TYR A 226 -0.36 -0.41 -2.42
N ASN A 227 0.68 -1.24 -2.52
CA ASN A 227 1.41 -1.46 -3.77
C ASN A 227 0.72 -2.52 -4.62
N VAL A 228 0.92 -2.47 -5.92
CA VAL A 228 0.49 -3.48 -6.88
C VAL A 228 1.74 -4.14 -7.46
N VAL A 229 1.95 -5.42 -7.22
CA VAL A 229 3.15 -6.16 -7.67
C VAL A 229 2.72 -7.37 -8.46
N HIS A 230 3.05 -7.43 -9.75
CA HIS A 230 2.55 -8.54 -10.58
C HIS A 230 3.34 -8.84 -11.85
N ASP A 231 3.09 -10.00 -12.43
CA ASP A 231 3.72 -10.45 -13.70
C ASP A 231 5.26 -10.36 -13.63
N ASN A 232 5.84 -10.74 -12.49
CA ASN A 232 7.29 -10.83 -12.29
C ASN A 232 7.69 -12.30 -12.23
N ASP A 233 8.88 -12.61 -12.75
CA ASP A 233 9.37 -13.99 -12.85
C ASP A 233 10.09 -14.51 -11.60
N ASN A 234 9.99 -13.80 -10.48
CA ASN A 234 10.43 -14.26 -9.17
C ASN A 234 9.71 -13.47 -8.08
N ILE A 235 10.09 -13.69 -6.82
CA ILE A 235 9.45 -13.18 -5.60
C ILE A 235 8.93 -11.73 -5.73
N GLY A 236 7.69 -11.52 -5.28
CA GLY A 236 7.00 -10.24 -5.37
C GLY A 236 7.49 -9.22 -4.35
N ILE A 237 7.21 -9.46 -3.07
CA ILE A 237 7.61 -8.62 -1.94
C ILE A 237 8.40 -9.47 -0.96
N ASP A 238 9.54 -8.97 -0.47
CA ASP A 238 10.36 -9.71 0.49
C ASP A 238 10.95 -8.84 1.63
N PHE A 239 11.09 -9.47 2.80
CA PHE A 239 11.65 -8.91 4.02
C PHE A 239 12.73 -9.84 4.57
N ILE A 240 13.99 -9.52 4.22
CA ILE A 240 15.13 -10.42 4.35
C ILE A 240 15.97 -10.07 5.59
N GLY A 241 16.55 -11.08 6.21
CA GLY A 241 17.61 -10.98 7.22
C GLY A 241 18.64 -12.11 7.12
N TYR A 242 19.81 -11.87 7.70
CA TYR A 242 20.89 -12.82 7.95
C TYR A 242 21.60 -13.36 6.70
N GLU A 243 21.50 -12.63 5.59
CA GLU A 243 22.23 -12.89 4.33
C GLU A 243 23.63 -12.24 4.29
N GLY A 244 24.07 -11.59 5.37
CA GLY A 244 25.34 -10.86 5.44
C GLY A 244 25.28 -9.48 4.79
N THR A 245 24.09 -8.91 4.62
CA THR A 245 23.88 -7.58 4.03
C THR A 245 24.44 -6.47 4.92
N ALA A 246 24.32 -6.62 6.25
CA ALA A 246 24.91 -5.76 7.26
C ALA A 246 25.86 -6.55 8.19
N PRO A 247 26.91 -5.91 8.72
CA PRO A 247 27.81 -6.57 9.68
C PRO A 247 27.21 -6.76 11.08
N ALA A 248 26.09 -6.10 11.39
CA ALA A 248 25.34 -6.24 12.64
C ALA A 248 23.88 -5.82 12.43
N ASN A 249 22.98 -6.36 13.26
CA ASN A 249 21.51 -6.17 13.13
C ASN A 249 21.01 -6.46 11.72
N ASP A 250 21.56 -7.52 11.11
CA ASP A 250 21.31 -7.91 9.73
C ASP A 250 19.94 -8.56 9.60
N ASN A 251 18.86 -7.81 9.85
CA ASN A 251 17.51 -8.29 9.68
C ASN A 251 16.50 -7.15 9.55
N THR A 252 15.62 -7.29 8.57
CA THR A 252 14.48 -6.39 8.37
C THR A 252 13.45 -6.60 9.46
N ARG A 253 13.05 -5.52 10.15
CA ARG A 253 12.21 -5.63 11.34
C ARG A 253 11.30 -4.45 11.62
N ASN A 254 10.30 -4.70 12.47
CA ASN A 254 9.38 -3.71 13.03
C ASN A 254 8.59 -2.96 11.95
N GLY A 255 7.85 -3.67 11.11
CA GLY A 255 7.14 -3.03 9.99
C GLY A 255 5.80 -3.67 9.64
N GLU A 256 5.15 -3.06 8.66
CA GLU A 256 3.84 -3.48 8.17
C GLU A 256 3.84 -3.63 6.64
N CYS A 257 3.16 -4.66 6.15
CA CYS A 257 2.90 -4.97 4.76
C CYS A 257 1.38 -5.05 4.58
N VAL A 258 0.74 -3.93 4.22
CA VAL A 258 -0.71 -3.78 4.36
C VAL A 258 -1.41 -3.33 3.08
N GLY A 259 -2.50 -4.01 2.70
CA GLY A 259 -3.35 -3.53 1.60
C GLY A 259 -2.75 -3.71 0.21
N ASN A 260 -1.68 -4.49 0.06
CA ASN A 260 -1.05 -4.73 -1.23
C ASN A 260 -1.86 -5.70 -2.08
N THR A 261 -1.76 -5.53 -3.40
CA THR A 261 -2.30 -6.47 -4.38
C THR A 261 -1.14 -7.14 -5.09
N VAL A 262 -0.94 -8.44 -4.86
CA VAL A 262 0.18 -9.21 -5.41
C VAL A 262 -0.35 -10.36 -6.24
N TYR A 263 0.05 -10.47 -7.51
CA TYR A 263 -0.47 -11.56 -8.34
C TYR A 263 0.43 -11.96 -9.51
N ASN A 264 0.23 -13.17 -10.05
CA ASN A 264 1.00 -13.67 -11.19
C ASN A 264 2.52 -13.62 -10.92
N ILE A 265 2.93 -14.13 -9.76
CA ILE A 265 4.33 -14.22 -9.35
C ILE A 265 4.76 -15.67 -9.49
N SER A 266 5.70 -15.95 -10.40
CA SER A 266 6.12 -17.33 -10.64
C SER A 266 7.55 -17.43 -11.14
N SER A 267 8.33 -18.32 -10.53
CA SER A 267 9.69 -18.68 -10.99
C SER A 267 9.70 -19.75 -12.06
N ALA A 268 8.54 -20.35 -12.41
CA ALA A 268 8.48 -21.45 -13.39
C ALA A 268 9.03 -21.08 -14.77
N GLY A 269 8.88 -19.81 -15.17
CA GLY A 269 9.42 -19.27 -16.42
C GLY A 269 10.81 -18.64 -16.30
N ASN A 270 11.40 -18.62 -15.11
CA ASN A 270 12.67 -17.99 -14.82
C ASN A 270 13.83 -18.95 -15.15
N PRO A 271 14.76 -18.57 -16.04
CA PRO A 271 15.87 -19.44 -16.44
C PRO A 271 16.73 -19.93 -15.28
N THR A 272 16.78 -19.20 -14.17
CA THR A 272 17.64 -19.57 -13.03
C THR A 272 17.07 -20.73 -12.20
N TYR A 273 15.75 -20.94 -12.26
CA TYR A 273 15.06 -21.95 -11.45
C TYR A 273 14.77 -23.23 -12.23
N GLY A 274 15.20 -23.35 -13.49
CA GLY A 274 15.12 -24.61 -14.24
C GLY A 274 13.70 -25.16 -14.45
N GLY A 275 12.67 -24.32 -14.34
CA GLY A 275 11.26 -24.72 -14.40
C GLY A 275 10.58 -24.86 -13.03
N ASP A 276 11.32 -24.72 -11.94
CA ASP A 276 10.77 -24.81 -10.59
C ASP A 276 9.88 -23.60 -10.29
N ALA A 277 8.70 -23.90 -9.74
CA ALA A 277 7.69 -22.94 -9.34
C ALA A 277 7.72 -22.80 -7.81
N CYS A 278 8.47 -21.82 -7.30
CA CYS A 278 8.75 -21.60 -5.89
C CYS A 278 8.80 -20.12 -5.50
N ALA A 279 8.33 -19.21 -6.36
CA ALA A 279 8.32 -17.78 -6.02
C ALA A 279 7.19 -17.44 -5.04
N GLY A 280 7.55 -16.83 -3.90
CA GLY A 280 6.60 -16.22 -2.98
C GLY A 280 5.98 -14.94 -3.52
N GLY A 281 4.66 -14.78 -3.39
CA GLY A 281 4.01 -13.49 -3.61
C GLY A 281 4.49 -12.47 -2.59
N ILE A 282 4.33 -12.79 -1.30
CA ILE A 282 4.90 -12.03 -0.18
C ILE A 282 5.75 -13.01 0.64
N TYR A 283 7.01 -12.68 0.88
CA TYR A 283 7.95 -13.51 1.60
C TYR A 283 8.52 -12.76 2.82
N VAL A 284 8.76 -13.51 3.90
CA VAL A 284 9.56 -13.08 5.04
C VAL A 284 10.63 -14.13 5.24
N ASP A 285 11.86 -13.81 4.88
CA ASP A 285 13.03 -14.66 5.08
C ASP A 285 13.96 -14.08 6.15
N GLY A 286 13.91 -14.62 7.38
CA GLY A 286 14.71 -14.11 8.49
C GLY A 286 14.26 -12.76 9.08
N GLY A 287 13.18 -12.15 8.56
CA GLY A 287 12.57 -10.95 9.12
C GLY A 287 11.94 -11.14 10.51
N MET A 288 11.65 -10.03 11.22
CA MET A 288 11.09 -10.09 12.58
C MET A 288 10.09 -8.96 12.89
N ASN A 289 9.06 -9.26 13.70
CA ASN A 289 8.06 -8.27 14.14
C ASN A 289 7.36 -7.59 12.96
N ILE A 290 6.79 -8.38 12.05
CA ILE A 290 6.16 -7.89 10.81
C ILE A 290 4.68 -8.24 10.80
N LEU A 291 3.84 -7.25 10.49
CA LEU A 291 2.41 -7.41 10.26
C LEU A 291 2.13 -7.48 8.74
N ILE A 292 1.54 -8.57 8.28
CA ILE A 292 1.05 -8.78 6.91
C ILE A 292 -0.48 -8.78 6.97
N ASP A 293 -1.11 -7.65 6.64
CA ASP A 293 -2.53 -7.40 6.91
C ASP A 293 -3.30 -6.93 5.67
N ARG A 294 -4.52 -7.44 5.46
CA ARG A 294 -5.42 -6.98 4.38
C ARG A 294 -4.80 -6.99 2.97
N ASN A 295 -3.91 -7.94 2.66
CA ASN A 295 -3.38 -8.09 1.31
C ASN A 295 -4.29 -9.01 0.47
N THR A 296 -4.32 -8.76 -0.83
CA THR A 296 -4.88 -9.68 -1.82
C THR A 296 -3.74 -10.32 -2.58
N VAL A 297 -3.58 -11.64 -2.45
CA VAL A 297 -2.54 -12.41 -3.13
C VAL A 297 -3.18 -13.45 -4.03
N LYS A 298 -2.78 -13.50 -5.30
CA LYS A 298 -3.43 -14.36 -6.28
C LYS A 298 -2.50 -14.98 -7.31
N ASN A 299 -2.69 -16.26 -7.63
CA ASN A 299 -2.01 -16.91 -8.75
C ASN A 299 -0.48 -16.76 -8.66
N CYS A 300 0.07 -17.03 -7.48
CA CYS A 300 1.50 -17.12 -7.23
C CYS A 300 1.89 -18.59 -7.02
N ASP A 301 3.18 -18.94 -7.16
CA ASP A 301 3.64 -20.31 -6.84
C ASP A 301 3.35 -20.64 -5.37
N ILE A 302 3.74 -19.71 -4.50
CA ILE A 302 3.38 -19.62 -3.08
C ILE A 302 2.73 -18.25 -2.85
N GLY A 303 1.60 -18.19 -2.15
CA GLY A 303 0.94 -16.92 -1.86
C GLY A 303 1.74 -16.06 -0.87
N ILE A 304 1.76 -16.46 0.40
CA ILE A 304 2.55 -15.82 1.45
C ILE A 304 3.46 -16.86 2.07
N GLU A 305 4.76 -16.57 2.13
CA GLU A 305 5.73 -17.45 2.76
C GLU A 305 6.37 -16.76 3.99
N VAL A 306 6.55 -17.52 5.06
CA VAL A 306 7.29 -17.09 6.24
C VAL A 306 8.31 -18.15 6.54
N ALA A 307 9.58 -17.92 6.20
CA ALA A 307 10.61 -18.92 6.36
C ALA A 307 11.89 -18.36 6.96
N THR A 308 12.81 -19.28 7.22
CA THR A 308 14.20 -18.98 7.59
C THR A 308 15.10 -19.81 6.69
N GLU A 309 15.80 -19.14 5.78
CA GLU A 309 16.85 -19.75 4.97
C GLU A 309 18.20 -19.69 5.67
N ARG A 310 18.49 -18.59 6.37
CA ARG A 310 19.73 -18.38 7.11
C ARG A 310 19.52 -17.71 8.46
N GLY A 311 20.45 -17.98 9.37
CA GLY A 311 20.54 -17.28 10.64
C GLY A 311 19.52 -17.74 11.68
N PRO A 312 19.24 -16.89 12.70
CA PRO A 312 18.25 -17.19 13.72
C PRO A 312 16.84 -17.37 13.16
N MET A 313 15.99 -18.07 13.91
CA MET A 313 14.57 -18.25 13.58
C MET A 313 13.83 -16.92 13.31
N THR A 314 13.09 -16.91 12.21
CA THR A 314 12.06 -15.91 11.87
C THR A 314 10.99 -15.93 12.95
N ARG A 315 10.66 -14.75 13.50
CA ARG A 315 9.80 -14.69 14.68
C ARG A 315 8.88 -13.48 14.73
N ASN A 316 7.78 -13.63 15.47
CA ASN A 316 6.77 -12.60 15.70
C ASN A 316 6.19 -12.05 14.40
N ILE A 317 5.82 -12.95 13.49
CA ILE A 317 5.16 -12.59 12.24
C ILE A 317 3.65 -12.76 12.42
N THR A 318 2.88 -11.77 11.99
CA THR A 318 1.42 -11.84 12.02
C THR A 318 0.89 -11.72 10.60
N VAL A 319 0.30 -12.80 10.09
CA VAL A 319 -0.36 -12.87 8.79
C VAL A 319 -1.87 -12.87 9.04
N THR A 320 -2.54 -11.75 8.80
CA THR A 320 -3.95 -11.57 9.18
C THR A 320 -4.82 -10.92 8.11
N ASN A 321 -6.09 -11.28 8.07
CA ASN A 321 -7.10 -10.65 7.21
C ASN A 321 -6.75 -10.64 5.71
N ASN A 322 -5.90 -11.55 5.23
CA ASN A 322 -5.49 -11.62 3.83
C ASN A 322 -6.41 -12.54 3.03
N LEU A 323 -6.66 -12.18 1.77
CA LEU A 323 -7.29 -13.05 0.79
C LEU A 323 -6.18 -13.65 -0.10
N VAL A 324 -5.98 -14.96 -0.02
CA VAL A 324 -4.99 -15.68 -0.83
C VAL A 324 -5.69 -16.72 -1.69
N THR A 325 -5.60 -16.54 -3.01
CA THR A 325 -6.40 -17.28 -3.98
C THR A 325 -5.56 -17.89 -5.09
N ASP A 326 -5.95 -19.06 -5.57
CA ASP A 326 -5.40 -19.66 -6.79
C ASP A 326 -3.87 -19.84 -6.80
N CYS A 327 -3.20 -19.88 -5.65
CA CYS A 327 -1.75 -20.03 -5.55
C CYS A 327 -1.35 -21.50 -5.72
N LYS A 328 -0.57 -21.77 -6.77
CA LYS A 328 -0.25 -23.10 -7.31
C LYS A 328 1.11 -23.02 -8.01
N PRO A 329 1.94 -24.08 -7.94
CA PRO A 329 1.57 -25.42 -7.51
C PRO A 329 1.72 -25.68 -6.00
N GLN A 330 2.27 -24.74 -5.21
CA GLN A 330 2.63 -25.04 -3.83
C GLN A 330 1.51 -24.75 -2.82
N ALA A 331 1.37 -23.50 -2.38
CA ALA A 331 0.51 -23.20 -1.23
C ALA A 331 -0.04 -21.77 -1.23
N GLY A 332 -1.14 -21.58 -0.51
CA GLY A 332 -1.64 -20.26 -0.14
C GLY A 332 -0.70 -19.60 0.87
N ILE A 333 -0.49 -20.25 2.02
CA ILE A 333 0.50 -19.82 3.00
C ILE A 333 1.47 -20.97 3.29
N SER A 334 2.77 -20.72 3.19
CA SER A 334 3.81 -21.66 3.58
C SER A 334 4.60 -21.10 4.76
N PHE A 335 5.03 -21.95 5.69
CA PHE A 335 5.96 -21.52 6.74
C PHE A 335 6.93 -22.60 7.21
N GLY A 336 8.14 -22.16 7.58
CA GLY A 336 9.14 -22.98 8.27
C GLY A 336 10.58 -22.81 7.74
N SER A 337 11.30 -23.89 7.47
CA SER A 337 12.63 -23.85 6.85
C SER A 337 12.80 -24.97 5.83
N ALA A 338 13.37 -24.62 4.69
CA ALA A 338 13.55 -25.51 3.55
C ALA A 338 14.77 -26.46 3.67
N GLY A 339 15.72 -26.25 4.61
CA GLY A 339 16.90 -27.12 4.60
C GLY A 339 18.07 -26.82 5.52
N ASP A 340 17.88 -26.20 6.69
CA ASP A 340 19.01 -25.98 7.58
C ASP A 340 19.31 -27.21 8.47
N SER A 341 20.58 -27.51 8.64
CA SER A 341 21.10 -28.47 9.63
C SER A 341 21.40 -27.80 10.98
N ALA A 342 21.01 -26.53 11.15
CA ALA A 342 21.40 -25.64 12.25
C ALA A 342 20.24 -25.22 13.17
N GLY A 343 19.00 -25.63 12.88
CA GLY A 343 17.81 -25.39 13.71
C GLY A 343 16.98 -24.15 13.34
N GLY A 344 17.10 -23.61 12.13
CA GLY A 344 16.27 -22.55 11.57
C GLY A 344 14.82 -23.00 11.39
N GLY A 345 13.90 -22.10 11.71
CA GLY A 345 12.47 -22.38 11.78
C GLY A 345 11.69 -21.14 12.13
N VAL A 346 10.38 -21.28 12.31
CA VAL A 346 9.48 -20.16 12.58
C VAL A 346 8.87 -20.30 13.96
N GLU A 347 8.87 -19.21 14.73
CA GLU A 347 8.23 -19.14 16.05
C GLU A 347 7.39 -17.88 16.23
N TYR A 348 6.41 -17.95 17.15
CA TYR A 348 5.48 -16.86 17.42
C TYR A 348 4.77 -16.35 16.16
N LEU A 349 4.53 -17.23 15.19
CA LEU A 349 3.74 -16.94 14.01
C LEU A 349 2.26 -16.92 14.37
N LYS A 350 1.55 -15.90 13.89
CA LYS A 350 0.08 -15.82 13.96
C LYS A 350 -0.49 -15.78 12.54
N VAL A 351 -1.13 -16.86 12.10
CA VAL A 351 -1.88 -16.91 10.83
C VAL A 351 -3.36 -16.84 11.16
N PHE A 352 -3.92 -15.63 11.24
CA PHE A 352 -5.25 -15.38 11.82
C PHE A 352 -6.22 -14.82 10.79
N GLY A 353 -7.47 -15.31 10.74
CA GLY A 353 -8.50 -14.59 9.97
C GLY A 353 -8.23 -14.46 8.48
N ASN A 354 -7.48 -15.37 7.84
CA ASN A 354 -7.21 -15.33 6.41
C ASN A 354 -8.21 -16.18 5.63
N THR A 355 -8.55 -15.76 4.40
CA THR A 355 -9.33 -16.58 3.45
C THR A 355 -8.38 -17.19 2.43
N LEU A 356 -8.21 -18.52 2.49
CA LEU A 356 -7.34 -19.31 1.61
C LEU A 356 -8.22 -20.15 0.69
N TYR A 357 -8.35 -19.73 -0.57
CA TYR A 357 -9.31 -20.32 -1.50
C TYR A 357 -8.67 -20.81 -2.81
N ASN A 358 -8.93 -22.07 -3.18
CA ASN A 358 -8.44 -22.70 -4.41
C ASN A 358 -6.91 -22.69 -4.59
N ASN A 359 -6.17 -22.69 -3.47
CA ASN A 359 -4.72 -22.92 -3.48
C ASN A 359 -4.44 -24.43 -3.54
N SER A 360 -3.25 -24.86 -3.96
CA SER A 360 -2.88 -26.29 -3.91
C SER A 360 -2.99 -26.85 -2.49
N ALA A 361 -2.23 -26.28 -1.56
CA ALA A 361 -2.48 -26.36 -0.12
C ALA A 361 -2.93 -25.00 0.43
N SER A 362 -3.86 -24.95 1.39
CA SER A 362 -4.14 -23.72 2.12
C SER A 362 -2.95 -23.37 3.01
N ILE A 363 -2.50 -24.31 3.83
CA ILE A 363 -1.29 -24.20 4.66
C ILE A 363 -0.28 -25.27 4.24
N GLN A 364 0.97 -24.88 4.02
CA GLN A 364 2.10 -25.79 3.91
C GLN A 364 3.07 -25.56 5.07
N ILE A 365 3.52 -26.64 5.71
CA ILE A 365 4.43 -26.59 6.85
C ILE A 365 5.75 -27.26 6.44
N GLN A 366 6.80 -26.45 6.34
CA GLN A 366 8.14 -26.88 5.97
C GLN A 366 9.00 -26.99 7.23
N ASN A 367 9.06 -28.15 7.89
CA ASN A 367 9.92 -28.37 9.07
C ASN A 367 9.75 -27.35 10.23
N ALA A 368 8.55 -26.78 10.42
CA ALA A 368 8.24 -25.95 11.59
C ALA A 368 7.48 -26.76 12.64
N ASP A 369 8.01 -26.84 13.87
CA ASP A 369 7.40 -27.56 14.98
C ASP A 369 7.53 -26.72 16.28
N SER A 370 6.64 -25.75 16.45
CA SER A 370 6.62 -24.89 17.65
C SER A 370 5.20 -24.63 18.14
N SER A 371 4.96 -24.81 19.43
CA SER A 371 3.68 -24.51 20.08
C SER A 371 3.35 -23.02 20.14
N THR A 372 4.31 -22.17 19.82
CA THR A 372 4.14 -20.72 19.72
C THR A 372 3.52 -20.29 18.39
N ASN A 373 3.50 -21.17 17.38
CA ASN A 373 2.86 -20.89 16.09
C ASN A 373 1.37 -21.20 16.18
N LEU A 374 0.57 -20.19 15.88
CA LEU A 374 -0.87 -20.18 16.04
C LEU A 374 -1.53 -19.95 14.69
N ILE A 375 -2.30 -20.93 14.20
CA ILE A 375 -3.03 -20.86 12.94
C ILE A 375 -4.51 -20.93 13.29
N LYS A 376 -5.19 -19.78 13.34
CA LYS A 376 -6.55 -19.72 13.91
C LYS A 376 -7.53 -18.87 13.13
N GLY A 377 -8.81 -19.25 13.13
CA GLY A 377 -9.86 -18.41 12.55
C GLY A 377 -9.73 -18.22 11.03
N ASN A 378 -9.04 -19.11 10.31
CA ASN A 378 -8.89 -19.01 8.86
C ASN A 378 -9.99 -19.78 8.14
N ILE A 379 -10.25 -19.46 6.88
CA ILE A 379 -11.07 -20.27 5.98
C ILE A 379 -10.13 -21.01 5.02
N PHE A 380 -10.26 -22.34 4.94
CA PHE A 380 -9.56 -23.23 4.01
C PHE A 380 -10.57 -23.86 3.05
N ARG A 381 -10.52 -23.50 1.76
CA ARG A 381 -11.51 -24.01 0.78
C ARG A 381 -10.90 -24.25 -0.59
N GLY A 382 -11.33 -25.30 -1.28
CA GLY A 382 -10.98 -25.54 -2.69
C GLY A 382 -9.59 -26.15 -2.94
N GLY A 383 -8.91 -26.66 -1.90
CA GLY A 383 -7.60 -27.31 -1.99
C GLY A 383 -7.33 -28.21 -0.79
N THR A 384 -6.10 -28.73 -0.68
CA THR A 384 -5.64 -29.46 0.51
C THR A 384 -5.59 -28.49 1.69
N ALA A 385 -6.23 -28.78 2.82
CA ALA A 385 -6.25 -27.83 3.94
C ALA A 385 -4.85 -27.61 4.54
N ILE A 386 -4.12 -28.71 4.78
CA ILE A 386 -2.78 -28.69 5.38
C ILE A 386 -1.90 -29.71 4.67
N GLU A 387 -0.72 -29.26 4.26
CA GLU A 387 0.37 -30.10 3.76
C GLU A 387 1.57 -30.01 4.70
N GLY A 388 2.25 -31.13 4.94
CA GLY A 388 3.35 -31.22 5.91
C GLY A 388 2.91 -31.63 7.32
N LYS A 389 3.87 -31.73 8.24
CA LYS A 389 3.64 -32.21 9.60
C LYS A 389 3.15 -31.08 10.50
N VAL A 390 1.94 -31.22 11.07
CA VAL A 390 1.37 -30.25 12.02
C VAL A 390 2.24 -30.07 13.27
N GLY A 391 2.86 -31.14 13.78
CA GLY A 391 3.72 -31.06 14.97
C GLY A 391 3.00 -30.45 16.17
N SER A 392 3.70 -29.56 16.87
CA SER A 392 3.23 -28.81 18.04
C SER A 392 2.50 -27.52 17.68
N ASN A 393 2.45 -27.14 16.40
CA ASN A 393 1.76 -25.93 15.96
C ASN A 393 0.26 -25.99 16.33
N VAL A 394 -0.31 -24.87 16.73
CA VAL A 394 -1.68 -24.83 17.27
C VAL A 394 -2.67 -24.40 16.19
N PHE A 395 -3.50 -25.34 15.75
CA PHE A 395 -4.61 -25.09 14.84
C PHE A 395 -5.94 -25.03 15.61
N ALA A 396 -6.68 -23.92 15.52
CA ALA A 396 -7.97 -23.79 16.20
C ALA A 396 -8.93 -22.87 15.44
N SER A 397 -10.23 -23.13 15.51
CA SER A 397 -11.26 -22.26 14.88
C SER A 397 -11.08 -22.05 13.37
N ASN A 398 -10.39 -22.95 12.65
CA ASN A 398 -10.28 -22.87 11.20
C ASN A 398 -11.50 -23.54 10.53
N ILE A 399 -12.02 -22.93 9.47
CA ILE A 399 -13.22 -23.36 8.77
C ILE A 399 -12.85 -24.11 7.50
N THR A 400 -13.25 -25.38 7.40
CA THR A 400 -13.14 -26.21 6.19
C THR A 400 -14.50 -26.52 5.56
N ALA A 401 -15.59 -26.30 6.31
CA ALA A 401 -16.96 -26.34 5.81
C ALA A 401 -17.19 -25.24 4.76
N ASP A 402 -18.27 -25.36 3.97
CA ASP A 402 -18.62 -24.33 3.01
C ASP A 402 -18.87 -22.99 3.73
N PRO A 403 -18.06 -21.95 3.45
CA PRO A 403 -18.19 -20.65 4.11
C PRO A 403 -19.37 -19.82 3.58
N LEU A 404 -20.14 -20.31 2.59
CA LEU A 404 -21.26 -19.60 1.99
C LEU A 404 -20.86 -18.22 1.47
N PHE A 405 -19.84 -18.17 0.61
CA PHE A 405 -19.42 -16.93 -0.04
C PHE A 405 -20.49 -16.41 -1.00
N ALA A 406 -20.62 -15.09 -1.09
CA ALA A 406 -21.59 -14.42 -1.95
C ALA A 406 -21.48 -14.82 -3.42
N ASN A 407 -20.25 -14.80 -3.98
CA ASN A 407 -19.95 -15.31 -5.31
C ASN A 407 -18.44 -15.50 -5.49
N ALA A 408 -17.88 -16.58 -4.95
CA ALA A 408 -16.43 -16.84 -5.01
C ALA A 408 -15.88 -16.94 -6.44
N ALA A 409 -16.66 -17.49 -7.38
CA ALA A 409 -16.27 -17.61 -8.79
C ALA A 409 -16.07 -16.24 -9.47
N ALA A 410 -16.80 -15.22 -9.03
CA ALA A 410 -16.63 -13.84 -9.48
C ALA A 410 -15.67 -13.02 -8.58
N GLY A 411 -14.96 -13.66 -7.65
CA GLY A 411 -14.06 -13.00 -6.71
C GLY A 411 -14.74 -12.30 -5.52
N ASN A 412 -16.03 -12.56 -5.28
CA ASN A 412 -16.75 -12.01 -4.13
C ASN A 412 -16.78 -13.01 -2.97
N PHE A 413 -15.89 -12.80 -2.01
CA PHE A 413 -15.67 -13.64 -0.84
C PHE A 413 -16.36 -13.12 0.44
N GLN A 414 -17.31 -12.18 0.30
CA GLN A 414 -18.14 -11.77 1.42
C GLN A 414 -18.98 -12.95 1.91
N LEU A 415 -19.11 -13.12 3.23
CA LEU A 415 -19.90 -14.18 3.83
C LEU A 415 -21.40 -13.89 3.66
N GLN A 416 -22.20 -14.91 3.41
CA GLN A 416 -23.67 -14.82 3.44
C GLN A 416 -24.22 -15.17 4.83
N ALA A 417 -25.45 -14.72 5.10
CA ALA A 417 -26.17 -15.07 6.32
C ALA A 417 -26.25 -16.60 6.50
N GLY A 418 -26.00 -17.07 7.74
CA GLY A 418 -25.95 -18.49 8.07
C GLY A 418 -24.61 -19.17 7.78
N SER A 419 -23.60 -18.41 7.32
CA SER A 419 -22.25 -18.94 7.13
C SER A 419 -21.68 -19.50 8.44
N PRO A 420 -21.01 -20.67 8.41
CA PRO A 420 -20.33 -21.22 9.57
C PRO A 420 -19.07 -20.43 9.98
N ALA A 421 -18.64 -19.46 9.16
CA ALA A 421 -17.53 -18.59 9.49
C ALA A 421 -17.92 -17.38 10.34
N ILE A 422 -19.21 -17.06 10.43
CA ILE A 422 -19.70 -15.92 11.21
C ILE A 422 -19.52 -16.15 12.72
N ASP A 423 -18.97 -15.18 13.43
CA ASP A 423 -18.62 -15.21 14.87
C ASP A 423 -17.70 -16.39 15.27
N ALA A 424 -17.05 -17.02 14.29
CA ALA A 424 -16.26 -18.25 14.45
C ALA A 424 -14.74 -18.01 14.43
N GLY A 425 -14.31 -16.77 14.26
CA GLY A 425 -12.90 -16.40 14.28
C GLY A 425 -12.27 -16.48 15.67
N ALA A 426 -10.96 -16.25 15.72
CA ALA A 426 -10.18 -16.27 16.96
C ALA A 426 -10.14 -14.87 17.62
N GLU A 427 -8.98 -14.23 17.60
CA GLU A 427 -8.77 -12.88 18.14
C GLU A 427 -8.79 -11.87 16.99
N ALA A 428 -9.48 -10.75 17.15
CA ALA A 428 -9.45 -9.67 16.17
C ALA A 428 -8.08 -8.97 16.21
N ILE A 429 -7.38 -8.97 15.07
CA ILE A 429 -6.14 -8.21 14.88
C ILE A 429 -6.41 -7.10 13.87
N GLY A 430 -6.11 -5.86 14.28
CA GLY A 430 -6.48 -4.66 13.52
C GLY A 430 -7.94 -4.24 13.73
N SER A 431 -8.27 -3.04 13.27
CA SER A 431 -9.62 -2.47 13.38
C SER A 431 -10.50 -2.73 12.16
N LEU A 432 -9.90 -3.10 11.02
CA LEU A 432 -10.58 -3.22 9.73
C LEU A 432 -10.37 -4.59 9.09
N ASP A 433 -11.42 -5.11 8.45
CA ASP A 433 -11.36 -6.26 7.54
C ASP A 433 -10.79 -5.88 6.15
N LEU A 434 -10.63 -6.84 5.24
CA LEU A 434 -10.09 -6.60 3.90
C LEU A 434 -10.93 -5.61 3.07
N ALA A 435 -12.24 -5.51 3.31
CA ALA A 435 -13.12 -4.57 2.63
C ALA A 435 -13.12 -3.16 3.26
N GLY A 436 -12.38 -2.95 4.35
CA GLY A 436 -12.33 -1.69 5.08
C GLY A 436 -13.51 -1.49 6.05
N ASN A 437 -14.27 -2.54 6.34
CA ASN A 437 -15.33 -2.53 7.36
C ASN A 437 -14.75 -2.79 8.76
N PRO A 438 -15.45 -2.45 9.85
CA PRO A 438 -15.07 -2.86 11.19
C PRO A 438 -14.82 -4.37 11.27
N ARG A 439 -13.71 -4.77 11.88
CA ARG A 439 -13.28 -6.17 11.99
C ARG A 439 -14.05 -6.99 13.04
N VAL A 440 -14.97 -6.36 13.78
CA VAL A 440 -15.89 -7.03 14.70
C VAL A 440 -17.25 -6.38 14.54
N SER A 441 -18.22 -7.13 14.03
CA SER A 441 -19.60 -6.67 13.89
C SER A 441 -20.61 -7.51 14.67
N GLY A 442 -20.24 -8.71 15.12
CA GLY A 442 -21.05 -9.61 15.92
C GLY A 442 -20.57 -9.76 17.36
N ALA A 443 -20.80 -10.95 17.92
CA ALA A 443 -20.29 -11.33 19.24
C ALA A 443 -18.77 -11.57 19.22
N ARG A 444 -18.22 -11.98 18.08
CA ARG A 444 -16.81 -12.23 17.83
C ARG A 444 -16.45 -11.81 16.40
N VAL A 445 -15.16 -11.78 16.10
CA VAL A 445 -14.67 -11.67 14.73
C VAL A 445 -15.05 -12.92 13.94
N ASP A 446 -15.34 -12.75 12.65
CA ASP A 446 -15.57 -13.85 11.74
C ASP A 446 -14.26 -14.56 11.39
N ALA A 447 -14.35 -15.83 11.00
CA ALA A 447 -13.25 -16.50 10.36
C ALA A 447 -13.05 -15.97 8.93
N GLY A 448 -11.79 -15.86 8.49
CA GLY A 448 -11.45 -15.39 7.15
C GLY A 448 -11.35 -13.87 6.99
N ALA A 449 -11.01 -13.42 5.78
CA ALA A 449 -10.54 -12.05 5.50
C ALA A 449 -11.63 -10.96 5.58
N PHE A 450 -12.90 -11.34 5.58
CA PHE A 450 -14.05 -10.45 5.53
C PHE A 450 -14.93 -10.64 6.76
N GLU A 451 -15.45 -9.53 7.29
CA GLU A 451 -16.39 -9.52 8.41
C GLU A 451 -17.82 -9.33 7.88
N HIS A 452 -18.71 -10.29 8.17
CA HIS A 452 -20.14 -10.17 7.95
C HIS A 452 -20.73 -9.11 8.89
N GLN A 453 -21.20 -8.02 8.31
CA GLN A 453 -21.80 -6.93 9.07
C GLN A 453 -23.19 -7.32 9.60
N GLN A 454 -23.29 -7.68 10.89
CA GLN A 454 -24.55 -8.04 11.56
C GLN A 454 -25.32 -6.78 12.03
N GLY A 455 -26.65 -6.76 11.86
CA GLY A 455 -27.53 -5.92 12.71
C GLY A 455 -27.64 -4.43 12.40
N THR A 456 -27.20 -3.95 11.24
CA THR A 456 -27.70 -2.68 10.67
C THR A 456 -28.02 -2.92 9.21
N ALA A 457 -29.12 -2.34 8.70
CA ALA A 457 -29.39 -2.32 7.26
C ALA A 457 -28.07 -2.00 6.56
N THR A 458 -27.63 -2.85 5.63
CA THR A 458 -26.35 -2.75 4.93
C THR A 458 -26.04 -1.26 4.77
N PRO A 459 -25.05 -0.71 5.49
CA PRO A 459 -24.58 0.63 5.17
C PRO A 459 -24.29 0.53 3.67
N PRO A 460 -24.93 1.35 2.82
CA PRO A 460 -24.78 1.17 1.39
C PRO A 460 -23.29 1.11 1.11
N GLN A 461 -22.82 -0.06 0.64
CA GLN A 461 -21.39 -0.32 0.44
C GLN A 461 -20.71 0.96 -0.04
N ALA A 462 -19.75 1.44 0.75
CA ALA A 462 -19.26 2.79 0.65
C ALA A 462 -18.80 3.04 -0.78
N VAL A 463 -19.31 4.09 -1.40
CA VAL A 463 -18.90 4.40 -2.77
C VAL A 463 -17.44 4.83 -2.72
N SER A 464 -16.59 4.06 -3.38
CA SER A 464 -15.17 4.37 -3.50
C SER A 464 -14.90 5.13 -4.79
N VAL A 465 -13.86 5.96 -4.79
CA VAL A 465 -13.37 6.61 -5.99
C VAL A 465 -11.92 6.23 -6.17
N VAL A 466 -11.60 5.62 -7.31
CA VAL A 466 -10.23 5.31 -7.73
C VAL A 466 -9.89 6.24 -8.87
N LEU A 467 -8.85 7.03 -8.70
CA LEU A 467 -8.37 7.99 -9.68
C LEU A 467 -6.98 7.56 -10.15
N ARG A 468 -6.84 7.25 -11.45
CA ARG A 468 -5.59 6.76 -12.05
C ARG A 468 -5.00 5.59 -11.26
N ASN A 469 -5.86 4.62 -10.91
CA ASN A 469 -5.57 3.47 -10.03
C ASN A 469 -5.20 3.79 -8.57
N VAL A 470 -5.31 5.04 -8.13
CA VAL A 470 -5.11 5.44 -6.73
C VAL A 470 -6.44 5.62 -6.02
N PRO A 471 -6.75 4.86 -4.96
CA PRO A 471 -7.93 5.09 -4.14
C PRO A 471 -7.89 6.48 -3.48
N ILE A 472 -9.00 7.21 -3.59
CA ILE A 472 -9.20 8.45 -2.84
C ILE A 472 -9.74 8.07 -1.47
N ALA A 473 -8.94 8.31 -0.42
CA ALA A 473 -9.40 8.24 0.95
C ALA A 473 -10.45 9.33 1.23
N PHE A 474 -11.55 8.93 1.87
CA PHE A 474 -12.64 9.79 2.31
C PHE A 474 -12.85 9.61 3.82
N ASP A 475 -13.18 10.70 4.50
CA ASP A 475 -13.44 10.73 5.93
C ASP A 475 -14.52 11.78 6.26
N ALA A 476 -14.84 11.94 7.54
CA ALA A 476 -15.83 12.94 7.98
C ALA A 476 -15.42 14.40 7.65
N ASN A 477 -14.13 14.67 7.42
CA ASN A 477 -13.60 16.00 7.12
C ASN A 477 -13.62 16.33 5.62
N THR A 478 -13.50 15.33 4.77
CA THR A 478 -13.51 15.44 3.31
C THR A 478 -14.90 15.17 2.73
N GLY A 479 -15.77 14.51 3.50
CA GLY A 479 -17.08 14.04 3.06
C GLY A 479 -17.00 12.61 2.52
N ILE A 480 -18.10 11.86 2.62
CA ILE A 480 -18.16 10.44 2.23
C ILE A 480 -19.06 10.30 1.00
N PRO A 481 -18.57 9.73 -0.12
CA PRO A 481 -19.38 9.50 -1.30
C PRO A 481 -20.59 8.59 -1.02
N PHE A 482 -21.69 8.81 -1.76
CA PHE A 482 -22.91 8.03 -1.60
C PHE A 482 -23.68 7.91 -2.93
N ILE A 483 -24.67 7.03 -2.97
CA ILE A 483 -25.61 6.92 -4.11
C ILE A 483 -26.90 7.64 -3.71
N ASP A 484 -27.38 8.57 -4.53
CA ASP A 484 -28.62 9.29 -4.29
C ASP A 484 -29.88 8.49 -4.67
N ALA A 485 -31.06 9.10 -4.44
CA ALA A 485 -32.36 8.48 -4.76
C ALA A 485 -32.58 8.20 -6.26
N ASN A 486 -31.79 8.82 -7.14
CA ASN A 486 -31.84 8.62 -8.59
C ASN A 486 -30.81 7.57 -9.06
N ALA A 487 -30.22 6.80 -8.14
CA ALA A 487 -29.16 5.84 -8.42
C ALA A 487 -27.93 6.46 -9.10
N ARG A 488 -27.53 7.66 -8.65
CA ARG A 488 -26.33 8.35 -9.11
C ARG A 488 -25.32 8.55 -8.00
N THR A 489 -24.05 8.37 -8.35
CA THR A 489 -22.95 8.56 -7.41
C THR A 489 -22.68 10.04 -7.17
N GLN A 490 -22.84 10.44 -5.91
CA GLN A 490 -22.53 11.74 -5.37
C GLN A 490 -21.19 11.68 -4.64
N VAL A 491 -20.24 12.53 -5.03
CA VAL A 491 -18.91 12.57 -4.38
C VAL A 491 -18.60 13.99 -3.89
N PRO A 492 -17.79 14.15 -2.82
CA PRO A 492 -17.36 15.47 -2.39
C PRO A 492 -16.53 16.16 -3.48
N PHE A 493 -17.00 17.32 -3.94
CA PHE A 493 -16.47 18.04 -5.10
C PHE A 493 -14.97 18.33 -4.97
N ARG A 494 -14.57 18.93 -3.85
CA ARG A 494 -13.22 19.46 -3.67
C ARG A 494 -12.16 18.37 -3.70
N VAL A 495 -12.28 17.36 -2.85
CA VAL A 495 -11.25 16.32 -2.66
C VAL A 495 -10.98 15.53 -3.94
N VAL A 496 -12.02 15.26 -4.73
CA VAL A 496 -11.86 14.50 -5.98
C VAL A 496 -11.24 15.37 -7.08
N LEU A 497 -11.72 16.61 -7.23
CA LEU A 497 -11.28 17.48 -8.33
C LEU A 497 -9.88 18.05 -8.08
N GLU A 498 -9.50 18.36 -6.84
CA GLU A 498 -8.13 18.77 -6.51
C GLU A 498 -7.14 17.61 -6.78
N LYS A 499 -7.49 16.37 -6.41
CA LYS A 499 -6.67 15.19 -6.75
C LYS A 499 -6.60 14.91 -8.25
N TYR A 500 -7.66 15.24 -9.00
CA TYR A 500 -7.67 15.16 -10.46
C TYR A 500 -6.72 16.18 -11.12
N GLY A 501 -6.38 17.25 -10.39
CA GLY A 501 -5.51 18.34 -10.83
C GLY A 501 -6.25 19.64 -11.14
N CYS A 502 -7.50 19.79 -10.71
CA CYS A 502 -8.27 21.02 -10.88
C CYS A 502 -8.02 22.01 -9.74
N THR A 503 -8.12 23.30 -10.04
CA THR A 503 -8.32 24.33 -9.02
C THR A 503 -9.81 24.43 -8.69
N VAL A 504 -10.17 24.56 -7.41
CA VAL A 504 -11.56 24.50 -6.95
C VAL A 504 -11.94 25.73 -6.11
N GLU A 505 -13.01 26.41 -6.51
CA GLU A 505 -13.56 27.62 -5.91
C GLU A 505 -15.04 27.44 -5.55
N TRP A 506 -15.50 28.19 -4.53
CA TRP A 506 -16.90 28.27 -4.14
C TRP A 506 -17.42 29.71 -4.23
N ASN A 507 -18.43 29.94 -5.07
CA ASN A 507 -19.15 31.20 -5.12
C ASN A 507 -20.39 31.11 -4.22
N ALA A 508 -20.30 31.69 -3.03
CA ALA A 508 -21.36 31.63 -2.03
C ALA A 508 -22.63 32.38 -2.44
N THR A 509 -22.50 33.53 -3.12
CA THR A 509 -23.63 34.37 -3.56
C THR A 509 -24.46 33.66 -4.62
N ALA A 510 -23.80 33.05 -5.61
CA ALA A 510 -24.46 32.33 -6.69
C ALA A 510 -24.81 30.88 -6.33
N LYS A 511 -24.27 30.35 -5.23
CA LYS A 511 -24.32 28.92 -4.87
C LYS A 511 -23.81 28.02 -6.00
N ILE A 512 -22.60 28.33 -6.48
CA ILE A 512 -21.94 27.62 -7.58
C ILE A 512 -20.58 27.12 -7.11
N ALA A 513 -20.32 25.83 -7.29
CA ALA A 513 -18.97 25.28 -7.17
C ALA A 513 -18.28 25.33 -8.53
N ILE A 514 -17.05 25.81 -8.58
CA ILE A 514 -16.32 26.05 -9.83
C ILE A 514 -15.03 25.22 -9.80
N ALA A 515 -14.78 24.46 -10.86
CA ALA A 515 -13.51 23.76 -11.07
C ALA A 515 -12.87 24.24 -12.37
N ARG A 516 -11.54 24.41 -12.37
CA ARG A 516 -10.78 24.81 -13.58
C ARG A 516 -9.55 23.95 -13.78
N LYS A 517 -9.33 23.53 -15.03
CA LYS A 517 -8.14 22.80 -15.48
C LYS A 517 -7.99 22.97 -16.99
N ASP A 518 -6.77 23.18 -17.48
CA ASP A 518 -6.42 23.22 -18.91
C ASP A 518 -7.32 24.11 -19.79
N GLY A 519 -7.68 25.31 -19.29
CA GLY A 519 -8.53 26.26 -20.00
C GLY A 519 -10.02 25.89 -20.02
N ILE A 520 -10.42 24.82 -19.34
CA ILE A 520 -11.81 24.41 -19.13
C ILE A 520 -12.27 24.89 -17.76
N GLU A 521 -13.41 25.57 -17.71
CA GLU A 521 -14.13 25.91 -16.51
C GLU A 521 -15.44 25.11 -16.46
N VAL A 522 -15.64 24.39 -15.36
CA VAL A 522 -16.90 23.71 -15.05
C VAL A 522 -17.54 24.38 -13.84
N GLN A 523 -18.69 25.01 -14.06
CA GLN A 523 -19.52 25.58 -13.00
C GLN A 523 -20.65 24.61 -12.67
N VAL A 524 -20.85 24.35 -11.37
CA VAL A 524 -21.85 23.41 -10.85
C VAL A 524 -22.81 24.17 -9.93
N PRO A 525 -23.96 24.62 -10.45
CA PRO A 525 -24.99 25.27 -9.63
C PRO A 525 -25.69 24.26 -8.71
N ILE A 526 -25.79 24.58 -7.42
CA ILE A 526 -26.46 23.72 -6.44
C ILE A 526 -27.96 23.66 -6.72
N GLY A 527 -28.52 22.45 -6.69
CA GLY A 527 -29.95 22.18 -6.91
C GLY A 527 -30.37 22.18 -8.38
N LYS A 528 -29.41 22.22 -9.32
CA LYS A 528 -29.68 22.14 -10.76
C LYS A 528 -29.15 20.83 -11.33
N SER A 529 -29.91 20.26 -12.27
CA SER A 529 -29.55 19.03 -13.00
C SER A 529 -28.75 19.34 -14.27
N TYR A 530 -27.85 20.33 -14.21
CA TYR A 530 -26.93 20.65 -15.30
C TYR A 530 -25.65 21.24 -14.72
N VAL A 531 -24.58 21.18 -15.51
CA VAL A 531 -23.33 21.92 -15.27
C VAL A 531 -23.08 22.87 -16.44
N LEU A 532 -22.35 23.96 -16.22
CA LEU A 532 -21.92 24.84 -17.30
C LEU A 532 -20.45 24.54 -17.60
N VAL A 533 -20.16 24.11 -18.82
CA VAL A 533 -18.80 23.89 -19.32
C VAL A 533 -18.47 25.06 -20.25
N ASN A 534 -17.55 25.93 -19.83
CA ASN A 534 -17.22 27.18 -20.56
C ASN A 534 -18.48 27.98 -20.94
N GLY A 535 -19.43 28.10 -20.01
CA GLY A 535 -20.69 28.81 -20.20
C GLY A 535 -21.78 28.03 -20.94
N THR A 536 -21.49 26.87 -21.52
CA THR A 536 -22.48 26.03 -22.22
C THR A 536 -23.08 25.00 -21.26
N ALA A 537 -24.41 24.91 -21.20
CA ALA A 537 -25.10 23.96 -20.33
C ALA A 537 -24.99 22.52 -20.84
N LYS A 538 -24.45 21.63 -20.00
CA LYS A 538 -24.44 20.17 -20.17
C LYS A 538 -25.38 19.56 -19.15
N GLN A 539 -26.43 18.90 -19.64
CA GLN A 539 -27.46 18.30 -18.79
C GLN A 539 -26.90 17.13 -17.97
N ASN A 540 -27.47 16.92 -16.80
CA ASN A 540 -27.22 15.79 -15.93
C ASN A 540 -28.56 15.22 -15.42
N ASP A 541 -28.61 13.96 -15.07
CA ASP A 541 -29.83 13.26 -14.66
C ASP A 541 -30.12 13.34 -13.15
N THR A 542 -29.25 14.01 -12.38
CA THR A 542 -29.47 14.35 -10.97
C THR A 542 -28.86 15.72 -10.64
N ALA A 543 -29.22 16.30 -9.50
CA ALA A 543 -28.74 17.61 -9.08
C ALA A 543 -27.51 17.52 -8.15
N ALA A 544 -26.62 18.52 -8.23
CA ALA A 544 -25.61 18.74 -7.20
C ALA A 544 -26.27 19.28 -5.93
N LEU A 545 -25.73 18.94 -4.75
CA LEU A 545 -26.33 19.29 -3.47
C LEU A 545 -25.30 19.68 -2.42
N ILE A 546 -25.75 20.34 -1.37
CA ILE A 546 -24.95 20.57 -0.16
C ILE A 546 -25.45 19.61 0.91
N LYS A 547 -24.53 18.80 1.46
CA LYS A 547 -24.78 17.89 2.58
C LYS A 547 -23.63 18.01 3.57
N ASP A 548 -23.94 18.14 4.86
CA ASP A 548 -22.94 18.27 5.94
C ASP A 548 -21.88 19.35 5.67
N GLY A 549 -22.34 20.51 5.18
CA GLY A 549 -21.47 21.66 4.85
C GLY A 549 -20.59 21.49 3.61
N ARG A 550 -20.77 20.43 2.82
CA ARG A 550 -19.95 20.12 1.64
C ARG A 550 -20.79 20.02 0.37
N THR A 551 -20.18 20.46 -0.73
CA THR A 551 -20.76 20.30 -2.06
C THR A 551 -20.51 18.88 -2.56
N TYR A 552 -21.59 18.16 -2.86
CA TYR A 552 -21.59 16.87 -3.51
C TYR A 552 -22.05 17.01 -4.95
N ILE A 553 -21.35 16.31 -5.84
CA ILE A 553 -21.63 16.36 -7.26
C ILE A 553 -21.80 14.99 -7.90
N PRO A 554 -22.57 14.92 -9.00
CA PRO A 554 -22.59 13.79 -9.91
C PRO A 554 -21.26 13.74 -10.65
N ILE A 555 -20.37 12.86 -10.21
CA ILE A 555 -18.94 12.99 -10.53
C ILE A 555 -18.60 12.79 -12.01
N ARG A 556 -19.39 11.98 -12.71
CA ARG A 556 -19.17 11.60 -14.10
C ARG A 556 -19.17 12.81 -15.03
N VAL A 557 -20.25 13.59 -15.06
CA VAL A 557 -20.42 14.70 -16.01
C VAL A 557 -19.34 15.76 -15.84
N VAL A 558 -18.89 15.98 -14.60
CA VAL A 558 -17.86 16.96 -14.25
C VAL A 558 -16.49 16.48 -14.72
N LEU A 559 -16.08 15.27 -14.36
CA LEU A 559 -14.76 14.73 -14.75
C LEU A 559 -14.65 14.49 -16.26
N GLU A 560 -15.70 13.98 -16.90
CA GLU A 560 -15.73 13.82 -18.36
C GLU A 560 -15.64 15.18 -19.09
N SER A 561 -16.07 16.28 -18.46
CA SER A 561 -15.91 17.63 -19.04
C SER A 561 -14.45 18.11 -19.00
N PHE A 562 -13.61 17.51 -18.15
CA PHE A 562 -12.15 17.73 -18.14
C PHE A 562 -11.38 16.67 -18.95
N GLY A 563 -12.08 15.81 -19.70
CA GLY A 563 -11.47 14.77 -20.53
C GLY A 563 -11.19 13.43 -19.82
N ALA A 564 -11.65 13.25 -18.58
CA ALA A 564 -11.51 11.97 -17.87
C ALA A 564 -12.40 10.89 -18.48
N LYS A 565 -11.95 9.63 -18.43
CA LYS A 565 -12.84 8.49 -18.68
C LYS A 565 -13.34 7.96 -17.34
N VAL A 566 -14.66 7.97 -17.15
CA VAL A 566 -15.28 7.52 -15.90
C VAL A 566 -16.02 6.20 -16.12
N SER A 567 -15.71 5.18 -15.33
CA SER A 567 -16.43 3.92 -15.32
C SER A 567 -16.93 3.58 -13.91
N TRP A 568 -17.91 2.68 -13.83
CA TRP A 568 -18.52 2.24 -12.59
C TRP A 568 -18.34 0.74 -12.45
N ASN A 569 -17.74 0.31 -11.34
CA ASN A 569 -17.73 -1.09 -10.94
C ASN A 569 -18.91 -1.34 -9.98
N PRO A 570 -20.00 -2.00 -10.44
CA PRO A 570 -21.18 -2.23 -9.61
C PRO A 570 -20.93 -3.23 -8.48
N THR A 571 -19.94 -4.11 -8.62
CA THR A 571 -19.59 -5.13 -7.62
C THR A 571 -18.86 -4.51 -6.42
N THR A 572 -17.93 -3.60 -6.69
CA THR A 572 -17.13 -2.92 -5.65
C THR A 572 -17.69 -1.56 -5.25
N LYS A 573 -18.75 -1.10 -5.92
CA LYS A 573 -19.28 0.28 -5.86
C LYS A 573 -18.19 1.34 -6.00
N THR A 574 -17.33 1.14 -6.99
CA THR A 574 -16.19 2.02 -7.25
C THR A 574 -16.42 2.84 -8.50
N VAL A 575 -16.27 4.16 -8.38
CA VAL A 575 -16.05 5.05 -9.52
C VAL A 575 -14.58 4.94 -9.91
N ILE A 576 -14.30 4.47 -11.12
CA ILE A 576 -12.95 4.39 -11.66
C ILE A 576 -12.79 5.54 -12.64
N VAL A 577 -11.77 6.36 -12.43
CA VAL A 577 -11.45 7.54 -13.24
C VAL A 577 -10.05 7.33 -13.83
N ASP A 578 -9.95 7.27 -15.15
CA ASP A 578 -8.67 7.20 -15.87
C ASP A 578 -8.14 8.61 -16.21
#